data_AF-A0A2V8H6L6-F1
#
_entry.id   AF-A0A2V8H6L6-F1
#
_cell.length_a   1.000
_cell.length_b   1.000
_cell.length_c   1.000
_cell.angle_alpha   90.00
_cell.angle_beta   90.00
_cell.angle_gamma   90.00
#
_symmetry.space_group_name_H-M   'P 1'
#
loop_
_entity.id
_entity.type
_entity.pdbx_description
1 polymer ?
#
loop_
_entity_poly.entity_id
_entity_poly.type
_entity_poly.pdbx_seq_one_letter_code
_entity_poly.pdbx_strand_id
1 'polypeptide(L)'
;MGKAYIGTSGWNYKHWSQGVSYPKDLKPSEWLKYFVGYFDTVEINNSFYRLPSEAVFQSWRTQVPHHFVFAVKASRFITHIKRLKDPAEPLALFFSRVKYLKERLGPILFQLPPLFRLDLDRLAIFLRALETHGVGQRRRCVIEVRDGAWLVPPVYEQLRKHNVALCFDEWLGRGLDVYVYFNNDMGGHAIGNAKYVQAVLDQRRQR
;
A
#
# COMPACT_ATOMS: atom_id res chain seq x y z
N MET A 1 -13.87 0.48 17.10
CA MET A 1 -14.15 0.87 15.70
C MET A 1 -12.82 0.94 14.95
N GLY A 2 -12.74 0.40 13.73
CA GLY A 2 -11.54 0.53 12.88
C GLY A 2 -11.28 1.97 12.43
N LYS A 3 -9.99 2.31 12.21
CA LYS A 3 -9.57 3.62 11.67
C LYS A 3 -9.55 3.57 10.14
N ALA A 4 -10.04 4.63 9.52
CA ALA A 4 -9.91 4.85 8.09
C ALA A 4 -8.64 5.67 7.84
N TYR A 5 -7.76 5.15 6.99
CA TYR A 5 -6.54 5.80 6.54
C TYR A 5 -6.73 6.19 5.08
N ILE A 6 -6.80 7.49 4.82
CA ILE A 6 -7.01 8.03 3.48
C ILE A 6 -5.76 8.77 3.04
N GLY A 7 -5.30 8.49 1.83
CA GLY A 7 -4.18 9.18 1.21
C GLY A 7 -4.17 8.98 -0.30
N THR A 8 -3.00 9.19 -0.91
CA THR A 8 -2.78 9.05 -2.35
C THR A 8 -1.83 7.89 -2.66
N SER A 9 -1.79 7.45 -3.92
CA SER A 9 -0.82 6.45 -4.41
C SER A 9 0.52 7.09 -4.79
N GLY A 10 1.09 7.84 -3.85
CA GLY A 10 2.37 8.54 -4.00
C GLY A 10 2.25 10.02 -3.70
N TRP A 11 3.40 10.68 -3.52
CA TRP A 11 3.49 12.10 -3.19
C TRP A 11 4.51 12.86 -4.04
N ASN A 12 5.25 12.15 -4.90
CA ASN A 12 6.41 12.67 -5.61
C ASN A 12 6.12 12.80 -7.10
N TYR A 13 5.40 13.86 -7.46
CA TYR A 13 4.95 14.13 -8.81
C TYR A 13 5.36 15.54 -9.26
N LYS A 14 6.16 15.65 -10.32
CA LYS A 14 6.73 16.94 -10.77
C LYS A 14 5.66 17.97 -11.14
N HIS A 15 4.52 17.55 -11.70
CA HIS A 15 3.44 18.49 -12.03
C HIS A 15 2.75 19.05 -10.79
N TRP A 16 2.77 18.34 -9.65
CA TRP A 16 2.21 18.86 -8.40
C TRP A 16 2.96 20.10 -7.91
N SER A 17 4.28 20.16 -8.14
CA SER A 17 5.13 21.31 -7.78
C SER A 17 5.02 22.50 -8.72
N GLN A 18 4.16 22.46 -9.74
CA GLN A 18 3.95 23.58 -10.66
C GLN A 18 2.82 24.52 -10.17
N GLY A 19 2.48 24.46 -8.88
CA GLY A 19 1.36 25.21 -8.29
C GLY A 19 0.02 24.47 -8.36
N VAL A 20 0.01 23.20 -8.79
CA VAL A 20 -1.21 22.37 -8.84
C VAL A 20 -1.61 21.90 -7.45
N SER A 21 -0.64 21.46 -6.66
CA SER A 21 -0.88 20.93 -5.32
C SER A 21 0.16 21.35 -4.31
N TYR A 22 1.38 21.66 -4.76
CA TYR A 22 2.44 22.19 -3.93
C TYR A 22 2.82 23.60 -4.40
N PRO A 23 3.34 24.45 -3.50
CA PRO A 23 3.90 25.75 -3.87
C PRO A 23 4.98 25.61 -4.94
N LYS A 24 5.03 26.57 -5.88
CA LYS A 24 5.94 26.53 -7.04
C LYS A 24 7.43 26.47 -6.65
N ASP A 25 7.78 27.11 -5.54
CA ASP A 25 9.16 27.22 -5.06
C ASP A 25 9.52 26.13 -4.03
N LEU A 26 8.63 25.16 -3.79
CA LEU A 26 8.88 24.09 -2.83
C LEU A 26 9.92 23.10 -3.37
N LYS A 27 11.04 22.97 -2.66
CA LYS A 27 12.12 22.06 -3.05
C LYS A 27 11.66 20.60 -3.03
N PRO A 28 12.10 19.74 -3.97
CA PRO A 28 11.73 18.32 -4.00
C PRO A 28 11.98 17.55 -2.70
N SER A 29 13.05 17.91 -1.97
CA SER A 29 13.37 17.33 -0.66
C SER A 29 12.34 17.63 0.41
N GLU A 30 11.49 18.64 0.23
CA GLU A 30 10.47 19.07 1.19
C GLU A 30 9.07 18.57 0.82
N TRP A 31 8.90 17.95 -0.34
CA TRP A 31 7.57 17.50 -0.83
C TRP A 31 6.90 16.51 0.11
N LEU A 32 7.64 15.56 0.68
CA LEU A 32 7.07 14.61 1.64
C LEU A 32 6.63 15.33 2.92
N LYS A 33 7.47 16.22 3.46
CA LYS A 33 7.15 17.00 4.66
C LYS A 33 5.92 17.89 4.45
N TYR A 34 5.78 18.47 3.26
CA TYR A 34 4.60 19.26 2.89
C TYR A 34 3.36 18.37 2.73
N PHE A 35 3.50 17.22 2.07
CA PHE A 35 2.42 16.24 1.87
C PHE A 35 1.84 15.72 3.20
N VAL A 36 2.68 15.48 4.20
CA VAL A 36 2.29 15.06 5.55
C VAL A 36 1.32 16.04 6.23
N GLY A 37 1.32 17.32 5.82
CA GLY A 37 0.33 18.29 6.30
C GLY A 37 -1.11 18.02 5.82
N TYR A 38 -1.29 17.10 4.87
CA TYR A 38 -2.61 16.74 4.32
C TYR A 38 -3.15 15.41 4.81
N PHE A 39 -2.29 14.42 5.04
CA PHE A 39 -2.71 13.04 5.30
C PHE A 39 -1.85 12.35 6.35
N ASP A 40 -2.43 11.40 7.07
CA ASP A 40 -1.74 10.50 8.02
C ASP A 40 -1.11 9.29 7.32
N THR A 41 -1.32 9.13 6.01
CA THR A 41 -0.86 7.96 5.26
C THR A 41 -0.57 8.27 3.80
N VAL A 42 0.27 7.45 3.19
CA VAL A 42 0.47 7.41 1.73
C VAL A 42 0.84 5.99 1.31
N GLU A 43 0.48 5.60 0.09
CA GLU A 43 1.00 4.39 -0.52
C GLU A 43 2.31 4.70 -1.27
N ILE A 44 3.37 3.99 -0.92
CA ILE A 44 4.62 3.94 -1.68
C ILE A 44 4.37 3.08 -2.92
N ASN A 45 4.16 3.75 -4.05
CA ASN A 45 3.90 3.09 -5.33
C ASN A 45 5.18 2.88 -6.17
N ASN A 46 6.23 3.70 -5.98
CA ASN A 46 7.46 3.59 -6.76
C ASN A 46 8.19 2.24 -6.58
N SER A 47 8.03 1.59 -5.43
CA SER A 47 8.56 0.27 -5.10
C SER A 47 8.02 -0.84 -6.00
N PHE A 48 6.85 -0.61 -6.63
CA PHE A 48 6.32 -1.48 -7.66
C PHE A 48 7.26 -1.60 -8.85
N TYR A 49 7.85 -0.49 -9.29
CA TYR A 49 8.74 -0.45 -10.45
C TYR A 49 10.21 -0.67 -10.08
N ARG A 50 10.66 -0.08 -8.97
CA ARG A 50 12.03 -0.15 -8.50
C ARG A 50 12.06 -0.16 -6.98
N LEU A 51 12.64 -1.20 -6.39
CA LEU A 51 12.81 -1.29 -4.94
C LEU A 51 13.76 -0.18 -4.44
N PRO A 52 13.32 0.74 -3.56
CA PRO A 52 14.18 1.77 -3.00
C PRO A 52 15.29 1.18 -2.13
N SER A 53 16.39 1.94 -2.00
CA SER A 53 17.49 1.55 -1.11
C SER A 53 17.11 1.71 0.37
N GLU A 54 17.92 1.11 1.24
CA GLU A 54 17.79 1.28 2.69
C GLU A 54 17.79 2.76 3.11
N ALA A 55 18.75 3.55 2.62
CA ALA A 55 18.87 4.96 2.95
C ALA A 55 17.62 5.77 2.56
N VAL A 56 16.97 5.39 1.46
CA VAL A 56 15.72 6.04 1.03
C VAL A 56 14.57 5.75 2.00
N PHE A 57 14.38 4.48 2.39
CA PHE A 57 13.35 4.13 3.39
C PHE A 57 13.61 4.76 4.75
N GLN A 58 14.87 4.81 5.20
CA GLN A 58 15.25 5.50 6.43
C GLN A 58 14.94 7.00 6.35
N SER A 59 15.29 7.64 5.24
CA SER A 59 15.00 9.06 5.01
C SER A 59 13.51 9.38 5.00
N TRP A 60 12.67 8.55 4.36
CA TRP A 60 11.22 8.76 4.41
C TRP A 60 10.66 8.62 5.82
N ARG A 61 11.13 7.64 6.59
CA ARG A 61 10.72 7.45 7.98
C ARG A 61 11.06 8.65 8.85
N THR A 62 12.23 9.26 8.69
CA THR A 62 12.66 10.40 9.53
C THR A 62 11.95 11.70 9.18
N GLN A 63 11.36 11.80 7.99
CA GLN A 63 10.64 13.00 7.53
C GLN A 63 9.16 13.05 7.97
N VAL A 64 8.63 11.98 8.57
CA VAL A 64 7.21 11.88 8.94
C VAL A 64 7.01 11.76 10.46
N PRO A 65 5.87 12.28 11.00
CA PRO A 65 5.56 12.22 12.43
C PRO A 65 5.30 10.79 12.91
N HIS A 66 5.23 10.61 14.23
CA HIS A 66 5.17 9.28 14.84
C HIS A 66 3.98 8.40 14.44
N HIS A 67 2.85 9.04 14.15
CA HIS A 67 1.60 8.40 13.79
C HIS A 67 1.44 8.10 12.29
N PHE A 68 2.35 8.60 11.43
CA PHE A 68 2.21 8.47 9.99
C PHE A 68 2.43 7.02 9.54
N VAL A 69 1.65 6.55 8.57
CA VAL A 69 1.69 5.17 8.09
C VAL A 69 1.95 5.12 6.60
N PHE A 70 3.01 4.40 6.19
CA PHE A 70 3.25 4.08 4.78
C PHE A 70 2.65 2.72 4.43
N ALA A 71 1.66 2.68 3.53
CA ALA A 71 1.40 1.45 2.79
C ALA A 71 2.50 1.27 1.73
N VAL A 72 2.84 0.03 1.40
CA VAL A 72 3.88 -0.26 0.42
C VAL A 72 3.37 -1.19 -0.65
N LYS A 73 3.39 -0.75 -1.91
CA LYS A 73 3.12 -1.61 -3.04
C LYS A 73 4.35 -2.46 -3.35
N ALA A 74 4.21 -3.78 -3.24
CA ALA A 74 5.28 -4.72 -3.50
C ALA A 74 5.78 -4.65 -4.95
N SER A 75 7.02 -5.05 -5.18
CA SER A 75 7.62 -5.00 -6.52
C SER A 75 6.84 -5.85 -7.52
N ARG A 76 6.63 -5.30 -8.72
CA ARG A 76 6.09 -6.03 -9.88
C ARG A 76 6.93 -7.24 -10.25
N PHE A 77 8.20 -7.28 -9.84
CA PHE A 77 9.03 -8.46 -10.02
C PHE A 77 8.42 -9.69 -9.32
N ILE A 78 7.86 -9.49 -8.12
CA ILE A 78 7.23 -10.57 -7.34
C ILE A 78 5.89 -10.99 -7.97
N THR A 79 5.03 -10.01 -8.28
CA THR A 79 3.63 -10.31 -8.64
C THR A 79 3.38 -10.43 -10.15
N HIS A 80 4.11 -9.69 -11.00
CA HIS A 80 3.89 -9.66 -12.44
C HIS A 80 4.93 -10.47 -13.23
N ILE A 81 6.20 -10.43 -12.82
CA ILE A 81 7.29 -11.13 -13.53
C ILE A 81 7.39 -12.57 -13.05
N LYS A 82 7.69 -12.78 -11.76
CA LYS A 82 7.75 -14.12 -11.15
C LYS A 82 6.35 -14.71 -10.94
N ARG A 83 5.30 -13.88 -10.93
CA ARG A 83 3.90 -14.32 -10.76
C ARG A 83 3.77 -15.25 -9.55
N LEU A 84 4.31 -14.81 -8.41
CA LEU A 84 4.37 -15.52 -7.12
C LEU A 84 5.22 -16.79 -7.09
N LYS A 85 5.88 -17.16 -8.19
CA LYS A 85 6.75 -18.34 -8.28
C LYS A 85 8.10 -18.09 -7.60
N ASP A 86 8.62 -19.12 -6.93
CA ASP A 86 9.90 -19.13 -6.20
C ASP A 86 10.09 -17.89 -5.31
N PRO A 87 9.18 -17.65 -4.36
CA PRO A 87 9.06 -16.34 -3.71
C PRO A 87 10.12 -16.05 -2.66
N ALA A 88 10.87 -17.06 -2.21
CA ALA A 88 11.78 -16.95 -1.06
C ALA A 88 12.81 -15.81 -1.23
N GLU A 89 13.59 -15.83 -2.30
CA GLU A 89 14.64 -14.82 -2.53
C GLU A 89 14.06 -13.42 -2.82
N PRO A 90 13.06 -13.24 -3.71
CA PRO A 90 12.46 -11.93 -3.95
C PRO A 90 11.81 -11.32 -2.69
N LEU A 91 11.16 -12.13 -1.85
CA LEU A 91 10.58 -11.67 -0.60
C LEU A 91 11.67 -11.31 0.42
N ALA A 92 12.73 -12.12 0.54
CA ALA A 92 13.85 -11.81 1.42
C ALA A 92 14.48 -10.45 1.07
N LEU A 93 14.72 -10.19 -0.23
CA LEU A 93 15.22 -8.90 -0.69
C LEU A 93 14.23 -7.76 -0.37
N PHE A 94 12.95 -7.94 -0.67
CA PHE A 94 11.93 -6.93 -0.41
C PHE A 94 11.83 -6.58 1.09
N PHE A 95 11.70 -7.59 1.95
CA PHE A 95 11.61 -7.42 3.41
C PHE A 95 12.91 -6.90 4.03
N SER A 96 14.07 -7.15 3.42
CA SER A 96 15.34 -6.53 3.85
C SER A 96 15.34 -5.01 3.70
N ARG A 97 14.52 -4.45 2.80
CA ARG A 97 14.41 -3.00 2.55
C ARG A 97 13.25 -2.35 3.31
N VAL A 98 12.04 -2.90 3.22
CA VAL A 98 10.87 -2.26 3.86
C VAL A 98 10.94 -2.25 5.39
N LYS A 99 11.75 -3.12 6.00
CA LYS A 99 11.96 -3.13 7.47
C LYS A 99 12.43 -1.79 8.03
N TYR A 100 13.08 -0.95 7.21
CA TYR A 100 13.61 0.34 7.65
C TYR A 100 12.54 1.40 7.91
N LEU A 101 11.30 1.17 7.49
CA LEU A 101 10.15 1.98 7.91
C LEU A 101 9.76 1.74 9.39
N LYS A 102 10.16 0.59 9.96
CA LYS A 102 9.83 0.09 11.30
C LYS A 102 8.36 0.33 11.67
N GLU A 103 8.04 1.07 12.73
CA GLU A 103 6.65 1.31 13.17
C GLU A 103 5.82 2.20 12.22
N ARG A 104 6.45 2.84 11.22
CA ARG A 104 5.72 3.54 10.14
C ARG A 104 5.29 2.59 9.01
N LEU A 105 5.71 1.33 9.05
CA LEU A 105 5.31 0.34 8.05
C LEU A 105 3.85 -0.07 8.27
N GLY A 106 3.01 0.34 7.34
CA GLY A 106 1.61 -0.06 7.22
C GLY A 106 1.43 -1.36 6.45
N PRO A 107 0.27 -1.55 5.82
CA PRO A 107 0.00 -2.75 5.02
C PRO A 107 0.89 -2.81 3.78
N ILE A 108 1.23 -4.02 3.36
CA ILE A 108 1.96 -4.28 2.12
C ILE A 108 0.98 -4.85 1.10
N LEU A 109 0.87 -4.18 -0.05
CA LEU A 109 -0.01 -4.55 -1.14
C LEU A 109 0.73 -5.40 -2.18
N PHE A 110 0.25 -6.62 -2.42
CA PHE A 110 0.66 -7.48 -3.52
C PHE A 110 -0.44 -7.50 -4.58
N GLN A 111 -0.37 -6.53 -5.49
CA GLN A 111 -1.30 -6.46 -6.62
C GLN A 111 -0.93 -7.46 -7.71
N LEU A 112 -1.87 -8.31 -8.08
CA LEU A 112 -1.73 -9.32 -9.13
C LEU A 112 -2.08 -8.73 -10.52
N PRO A 113 -1.47 -9.23 -11.61
CA PRO A 113 -1.82 -8.80 -12.96
C PRO A 113 -3.25 -9.20 -13.35
N PRO A 114 -3.91 -8.43 -14.25
CA PRO A 114 -5.32 -8.62 -14.62
C PRO A 114 -5.66 -9.96 -15.26
N LEU A 115 -4.70 -10.63 -15.90
CA LEU A 115 -4.89 -11.92 -16.56
C LEU A 115 -4.17 -13.06 -15.83
N PHE A 116 -3.98 -12.93 -14.52
CA PHE A 116 -3.39 -13.99 -13.72
C PHE A 116 -4.43 -15.07 -13.45
N ARG A 117 -4.35 -16.21 -14.16
CA ARG A 117 -5.14 -17.40 -13.83
C ARG A 117 -4.89 -17.87 -12.40
N LEU A 118 -5.96 -18.22 -11.70
CA LEU A 118 -5.93 -18.78 -10.35
C LEU A 118 -5.06 -20.05 -10.31
N ASP A 119 -4.18 -20.10 -9.30
CA ASP A 119 -3.31 -21.23 -8.98
C ASP A 119 -3.21 -21.31 -7.45
N LEU A 120 -4.03 -22.18 -6.85
CA LEU A 120 -4.18 -22.29 -5.40
C LEU A 120 -2.93 -22.83 -4.70
N ASP A 121 -2.18 -23.71 -5.36
CA ASP A 121 -0.95 -24.26 -4.81
C ASP A 121 0.14 -23.20 -4.77
N ARG A 122 0.26 -22.43 -5.86
CA ARG A 122 1.18 -21.30 -5.92
C ARG A 122 0.83 -20.21 -4.90
N LEU A 123 -0.46 -19.89 -4.75
CA LEU A 123 -0.91 -18.96 -3.72
C LEU A 123 -0.52 -19.48 -2.32
N ALA A 124 -0.75 -20.76 -2.03
CA ALA A 124 -0.40 -21.35 -0.74
C ALA A 124 1.12 -21.33 -0.46
N ILE A 125 1.96 -21.63 -1.45
CA ILE A 125 3.42 -21.54 -1.34
C ILE A 125 3.84 -20.10 -1.05
N PHE A 126 3.25 -19.13 -1.77
CA PHE A 126 3.53 -17.72 -1.58
C PHE A 126 3.15 -17.22 -0.18
N LEU A 127 1.95 -17.58 0.30
CA LEU A 127 1.47 -17.18 1.63
C LEU A 127 2.33 -17.78 2.75
N ARG A 128 2.75 -19.04 2.64
CA ARG A 128 3.71 -19.64 3.58
C ARG A 128 5.05 -18.91 3.60
N ALA A 129 5.55 -18.49 2.43
CA ALA A 129 6.78 -17.71 2.36
C ALA A 129 6.63 -16.34 3.05
N LEU A 130 5.46 -15.70 2.94
CA LEU A 130 5.17 -14.46 3.67
C LEU A 130 5.19 -14.62 5.19
N GLU A 131 4.69 -15.76 5.72
CA GLU A 131 4.71 -16.05 7.16
C GLU A 131 6.12 -16.05 7.74
N THR A 132 7.11 -16.56 7.00
CA THR A 132 8.53 -16.54 7.42
C THR A 132 9.05 -15.10 7.63
N HIS A 133 8.38 -14.12 7.02
CA HIS A 133 8.65 -12.71 7.20
C HIS A 133 7.66 -12.05 8.19
N GLY A 134 7.01 -12.82 9.06
CA GLY A 134 6.14 -12.32 10.13
C GLY A 134 4.83 -11.70 9.64
N VAL A 135 4.42 -11.97 8.40
CA VAL A 135 3.08 -11.65 7.92
C VAL A 135 2.05 -12.46 8.71
N GLY A 136 0.93 -11.82 9.05
CA GLY A 136 -0.12 -12.41 9.87
C GLY A 136 0.14 -12.36 11.38
N GLN A 137 1.37 -12.03 11.80
CA GLN A 137 1.75 -11.88 13.21
C GLN A 137 2.07 -10.42 13.55
N ARG A 138 3.05 -9.84 12.85
CA ARG A 138 3.57 -8.47 13.10
C ARG A 138 3.50 -7.57 11.87
N ARG A 139 3.20 -8.13 10.70
CA ARG A 139 3.02 -7.39 9.44
C ARG A 139 1.67 -7.71 8.82
N ARG A 140 1.05 -6.67 8.26
CA ARG A 140 -0.20 -6.77 7.52
C ARG A 140 0.10 -6.81 6.03
N CYS A 141 -0.51 -7.74 5.32
CA CYS A 141 -0.39 -7.84 3.87
C CYS A 141 -1.78 -7.96 3.24
N VAL A 142 -1.85 -7.52 2.00
CA VAL A 142 -3.07 -7.49 1.20
C VAL A 142 -2.74 -8.08 -0.17
N ILE A 143 -3.52 -9.05 -0.63
CA ILE A 143 -3.51 -9.47 -2.04
C ILE A 143 -4.59 -8.66 -2.75
N GLU A 144 -4.26 -8.00 -3.86
CA GLU A 144 -5.26 -7.39 -4.75
C GLU A 144 -5.38 -8.21 -6.01
N VAL A 145 -6.60 -8.67 -6.30
CA VAL A 145 -6.96 -9.42 -7.50
C VAL A 145 -7.78 -8.54 -8.43
N ARG A 146 -7.62 -8.76 -9.74
CA ARG A 146 -8.33 -8.02 -10.79
C ARG A 146 -9.20 -8.92 -11.67
N ASP A 147 -9.30 -10.19 -11.30
CA ASP A 147 -10.05 -11.22 -12.02
C ASP A 147 -10.99 -11.90 -11.02
N GLY A 148 -12.29 -11.90 -11.36
CA GLY A 148 -13.35 -12.51 -10.55
C GLY A 148 -13.15 -14.00 -10.31
N ALA A 149 -12.35 -14.69 -11.12
CA ALA A 149 -12.00 -16.09 -10.91
C ALA A 149 -11.28 -16.36 -9.57
N TRP A 150 -10.70 -15.33 -8.94
CA TRP A 150 -10.08 -15.43 -7.61
C TRP A 150 -11.07 -15.29 -6.46
N LEU A 151 -12.31 -14.87 -6.72
CA LEU A 151 -13.33 -14.59 -5.72
C LEU A 151 -14.10 -15.86 -5.36
N VAL A 152 -13.36 -16.87 -4.91
CA VAL A 152 -13.89 -18.19 -4.59
C VAL A 152 -13.54 -18.62 -3.16
N PRO A 153 -14.38 -19.43 -2.49
CA PRO A 153 -14.15 -19.86 -1.11
C PRO A 153 -12.74 -20.38 -0.79
N PRO A 154 -12.10 -21.21 -1.63
CA PRO A 154 -10.75 -21.69 -1.37
C PRO A 154 -9.70 -20.58 -1.23
N VAL A 155 -9.83 -19.48 -1.99
CA VAL A 155 -8.92 -18.33 -1.90
C VAL A 155 -9.15 -17.61 -0.56
N TYR A 156 -10.40 -17.35 -0.19
CA TYR A 156 -10.72 -16.73 1.09
C TYR A 156 -10.22 -17.56 2.28
N GLU A 157 -10.31 -18.88 2.19
CA GLU A 157 -9.81 -19.80 3.21
C GLU A 157 -8.30 -19.75 3.38
N GLN A 158 -7.55 -19.79 2.27
CA GLN A 158 -6.10 -19.65 2.31
C GLN A 158 -5.68 -18.30 2.91
N LEU A 159 -6.28 -17.20 2.43
CA LEU A 159 -5.94 -15.86 2.92
C LEU A 159 -6.25 -15.71 4.42
N ARG A 160 -7.40 -16.22 4.89
CA ARG A 160 -7.77 -16.20 6.31
C ARG A 160 -6.81 -17.03 7.16
N LYS A 161 -6.42 -18.22 6.70
CA LYS A 161 -5.46 -19.09 7.40
C LYS A 161 -4.13 -18.39 7.66
N HIS A 162 -3.69 -17.56 6.73
CA HIS A 162 -2.43 -16.83 6.78
C HIS A 162 -2.57 -15.38 7.32
N ASN A 163 -3.78 -14.99 7.76
CA ASN A 163 -4.12 -13.63 8.20
C ASN A 163 -3.69 -12.54 7.19
N VAL A 164 -4.00 -12.78 5.92
CA VAL A 164 -3.80 -11.86 4.79
C VAL A 164 -5.15 -11.35 4.31
N ALA A 165 -5.26 -10.03 4.08
CA ALA A 165 -6.49 -9.45 3.58
C ALA A 165 -6.59 -9.60 2.05
N LEU A 166 -7.81 -9.65 1.54
CA LEU A 166 -8.08 -9.52 0.11
C LEU A 166 -8.57 -8.09 -0.15
N CYS A 167 -7.93 -7.40 -1.09
CA CYS A 167 -8.46 -6.18 -1.70
C CYS A 167 -9.20 -6.58 -2.97
N PHE A 168 -10.45 -6.17 -3.05
CA PHE A 168 -11.27 -6.24 -4.24
C PHE A 168 -12.13 -4.97 -4.27
N ASP A 169 -12.55 -4.51 -5.45
CA ASP A 169 -13.13 -3.16 -5.67
C ASP A 169 -14.51 -2.94 -5.01
N GLU A 170 -15.04 -3.93 -4.30
CA GLU A 170 -16.26 -3.84 -3.51
C GLU A 170 -15.92 -4.11 -2.04
N TRP A 171 -16.81 -3.80 -1.10
CA TRP A 171 -16.68 -3.97 0.37
C TRP A 171 -16.27 -2.71 1.16
N LEU A 172 -17.30 -1.96 1.60
CA LEU A 172 -17.25 -1.02 2.74
C LEU A 172 -18.33 -1.42 3.75
N GLY A 173 -17.98 -2.09 4.85
CA GLY A 173 -18.98 -2.38 5.89
C GLY A 173 -18.58 -3.21 7.11
N ARG A 174 -17.32 -3.61 7.31
CA ARG A 174 -16.98 -4.68 8.28
C ARG A 174 -16.20 -4.26 9.54
N GLY A 175 -16.13 -2.98 9.87
CA GLY A 175 -15.52 -2.51 11.13
C GLY A 175 -14.01 -2.72 11.27
N LEU A 176 -13.32 -3.11 10.19
CA LEU A 176 -11.87 -3.25 10.07
C LEU A 176 -11.20 -1.89 9.82
N ASP A 177 -9.88 -1.79 10.04
CA ASP A 177 -9.10 -0.68 9.50
C ASP A 177 -9.20 -0.70 7.97
N VAL A 178 -9.53 0.44 7.38
CA VAL A 178 -9.67 0.58 5.92
C VAL A 178 -8.60 1.53 5.42
N TYR A 179 -7.82 1.09 4.45
CA TYR A 179 -6.83 1.89 3.76
C TYR A 179 -7.36 2.24 2.36
N VAL A 180 -7.51 3.54 2.08
CA VAL A 180 -8.04 4.04 0.82
C VAL A 180 -7.01 4.95 0.18
N TYR A 181 -6.57 4.60 -1.02
CA TYR A 181 -5.57 5.36 -1.76
C TYR A 181 -6.12 5.80 -3.12
N PHE A 182 -6.09 7.11 -3.36
CA PHE A 182 -6.48 7.70 -4.63
C PHE A 182 -5.30 7.66 -5.60
N ASN A 183 -5.48 6.98 -6.73
CA ASN A 183 -4.45 6.77 -7.76
C ASN A 183 -4.73 7.60 -9.05
N ASN A 184 -5.62 8.58 -8.97
CA ASN A 184 -5.90 9.54 -10.04
C ASN A 184 -5.02 10.79 -9.92
N ASP A 185 -3.70 10.58 -9.88
CA ASP A 185 -2.71 11.63 -9.56
C ASP A 185 -2.51 12.67 -10.68
N MET A 186 -2.93 12.34 -11.90
CA MET A 186 -2.94 13.25 -13.04
C MET A 186 -3.76 14.50 -12.70
N GLY A 187 -3.22 15.69 -12.99
CA GLY A 187 -3.87 16.96 -12.67
C GLY A 187 -4.02 17.29 -11.17
N GLY A 188 -3.48 16.46 -10.26
CA GLY A 188 -3.57 16.69 -8.81
C GLY A 188 -4.91 16.29 -8.19
N HIS A 189 -5.78 15.61 -8.94
CA HIS A 189 -7.12 15.24 -8.47
C HIS A 189 -7.10 14.32 -7.25
N ALA A 190 -6.07 13.48 -7.09
CA ALA A 190 -5.94 12.56 -5.97
C ALA A 190 -5.99 13.27 -4.60
N ILE A 191 -5.30 14.40 -4.42
CA ILE A 191 -5.32 15.14 -3.14
C ILE A 191 -6.72 15.70 -2.86
N GLY A 192 -7.34 16.32 -3.87
CA GLY A 192 -8.69 16.90 -3.74
C GLY A 192 -9.73 15.85 -3.36
N ASN A 193 -9.74 14.73 -4.08
CA ASN A 193 -10.68 13.63 -3.85
C ASN A 193 -10.44 12.94 -2.49
N ALA A 194 -9.18 12.72 -2.12
CA ALA A 194 -8.82 12.16 -0.82
C ALA A 194 -9.26 13.07 0.34
N LYS A 195 -9.03 14.38 0.25
CA LYS A 195 -9.51 15.35 1.24
C LYS A 195 -11.02 15.38 1.35
N TYR A 196 -11.73 15.33 0.22
CA TYR A 196 -13.19 15.28 0.21
C TYR A 196 -13.72 14.07 0.99
N VAL A 197 -13.21 12.87 0.71
CA VAL A 197 -13.66 11.66 1.42
C VAL A 197 -13.27 11.70 2.90
N GLN A 198 -12.09 12.23 3.25
CA GLN A 198 -11.68 12.39 4.64
C GLN A 198 -12.65 13.30 5.42
N ALA A 199 -13.01 14.46 4.84
CA ALA A 199 -13.97 15.38 5.45
C ALA A 199 -15.36 14.74 5.64
N VAL A 200 -15.84 13.96 4.67
CA VAL A 200 -17.12 13.23 4.78
C VAL A 200 -17.08 12.21 5.93
N LEU A 201 -15.97 11.49 6.11
CA LEU A 201 -15.84 10.52 7.21
C LEU A 201 -15.73 11.19 8.58
N ASP A 202 -15.01 12.30 8.68
CA ASP A 202 -14.85 13.03 9.94
C ASP A 202 -16.18 13.63 10.42
N GLN A 203 -17.00 14.18 9.52
CA GLN A 203 -18.36 14.65 9.84
C GLN A 203 -19.26 13.52 10.35
N ARG A 204 -19.13 12.31 9.81
CA ARG A 204 -19.91 11.13 10.25
C ARG A 204 -19.47 10.61 11.61
N ARG A 205 -18.21 10.83 12.02
CA ARG A 205 -17.68 10.42 13.33
C ARG A 205 -18.06 11.37 14.47
N GLN A 206 -18.40 12.62 14.14
CA GLN A 206 -18.83 13.64 15.10
C GLN A 206 -20.34 13.58 15.41
N ARG A 207 -21.09 12.71 14.73
CA ARG A 207 -22.51 12.42 14.96
C ARG A 207 -22.65 11.10 15.70
#